data_AF-A0A1F7XY91-F1
#
_entry.id   AF-A0A1F7XY91-F1
#
_cell.length_a   1.000
_cell.length_b   1.000
_cell.length_c   1.000
_cell.angle_alpha   90.00
_cell.angle_beta   90.00
_cell.angle_gamma   90.00
#
_symmetry.space_group_name_H-M   'P 1'
#
loop_
_entity.id
_entity.type
_entity.pdbx_description
1 polymer ?
#
loop_
_entity_poly.entity_id
_entity_poly.type
_entity_poly.pdbx_seq_one_letter_code
_entity_poly.pdbx_strand_id
1 'polypeptide(L)'
;MEKAKIIKTVQIFLLLFVVLTVFIVSELLYMANNIPYYLVEYYFSKALNSAEMNRGTESIDNLFKSANFIISNNSRKYPDFIPPKYYPKISNSEIEVKVAEVLEKIPISIDPTSRLILVFYRLGLVASSSSDASLALELWQTASYIDPELSHIYVETANLFLIQGNSEKSYEVINTCMKLMSPKKHCEDYKANLLDKGVIEKVGFLDRELNKLYGI
;
A
#
# COMPACT_ATOMS: atom_id res chain seq x y z
N MET A 1 -5.84 -63.46 -10.76
CA MET A 1 -6.86 -62.42 -10.50
C MET A 1 -6.37 -61.35 -9.52
N GLU A 2 -5.68 -61.75 -8.44
CA GLU A 2 -5.18 -60.85 -7.38
C GLU A 2 -4.10 -59.84 -7.85
N LYS A 3 -3.10 -60.28 -8.62
CA LYS A 3 -2.08 -59.38 -9.20
C LYS A 3 -2.67 -58.25 -10.06
N ALA A 4 -3.68 -58.54 -10.87
CA ALA A 4 -4.36 -57.55 -11.70
C ALA A 4 -5.14 -56.52 -10.87
N LYS A 5 -5.68 -56.94 -9.71
CA LYS A 5 -6.35 -56.06 -8.76
C LYS A 5 -5.34 -55.12 -8.08
N ILE A 6 -4.20 -55.66 -7.64
CA ILE A 6 -3.10 -54.88 -7.03
C ILE A 6 -2.56 -53.83 -8.01
N ILE A 7 -2.28 -54.22 -9.26
CA ILE A 7 -1.78 -53.29 -10.29
C ILE A 7 -2.78 -52.15 -10.54
N LYS A 8 -4.08 -52.45 -10.66
CA LYS A 8 -5.11 -51.41 -10.81
C LYS A 8 -5.18 -50.47 -9.60
N THR A 9 -5.10 -51.01 -8.38
CA THR A 9 -5.08 -50.18 -7.16
C THR A 9 -3.86 -49.25 -7.13
N VAL A 10 -2.67 -49.77 -7.47
CA VAL A 10 -1.44 -48.96 -7.55
C VAL A 10 -1.54 -47.88 -8.63
N GLN A 11 -2.11 -48.20 -9.79
CA GLN A 11 -2.34 -47.23 -10.86
C GLN A 11 -3.32 -46.13 -10.45
N ILE A 12 -4.42 -46.48 -9.77
CA ILE A 12 -5.38 -45.49 -9.25
C ILE A 12 -4.70 -44.58 -8.23
N PHE A 13 -3.89 -45.13 -7.32
CA PHE A 13 -3.17 -44.35 -6.34
C PHE A 13 -2.15 -43.40 -6.98
N LEU A 14 -1.39 -43.88 -7.97
CA LEU A 14 -0.48 -43.06 -8.77
C LEU A 14 -1.22 -41.92 -9.47
N LEU A 15 -2.37 -42.21 -10.08
CA LEU A 15 -3.19 -41.19 -10.74
C LEU A 15 -3.68 -40.14 -9.75
N LEU A 16 -4.19 -40.55 -8.58
CA LEU A 16 -4.63 -39.63 -7.52
C LEU A 16 -3.46 -38.78 -7.00
N PHE A 17 -2.29 -39.38 -6.84
CA PHE A 17 -1.08 -38.65 -6.44
C PHE A 17 -0.70 -37.59 -7.47
N VAL A 18 -0.72 -37.91 -8.76
CA VAL A 18 -0.44 -36.95 -9.84
C VAL A 18 -1.48 -35.82 -9.88
N VAL A 19 -2.76 -36.13 -9.70
CA VAL A 19 -3.82 -35.10 -9.66
C VAL A 19 -3.61 -34.17 -8.46
N LEU A 20 -3.31 -34.73 -7.29
CA LEU A 20 -3.06 -33.94 -6.08
C LEU A 20 -1.83 -33.05 -6.22
N THR A 21 -0.73 -33.55 -6.82
CA THR A 21 0.48 -32.74 -7.03
C THR A 21 0.23 -31.60 -8.02
N VAL A 22 -0.50 -31.85 -9.11
CA VAL A 22 -0.90 -30.78 -10.05
C VAL A 22 -1.72 -29.70 -9.34
N PHE A 23 -2.69 -30.11 -8.50
CA PHE A 23 -3.51 -29.17 -7.73
C PHE A 23 -2.67 -28.34 -6.74
N ILE A 24 -1.76 -28.97 -6.00
CA ILE A 24 -0.86 -28.26 -5.07
C ILE A 24 0.03 -27.27 -5.83
N VAL A 25 0.62 -27.69 -6.96
CA VAL A 25 1.47 -26.82 -7.77
C VAL A 25 0.68 -25.65 -8.35
N SER A 26 -0.56 -25.87 -8.83
CA SER A 26 -1.39 -24.77 -9.34
C SER A 26 -1.74 -23.75 -8.27
N GLU A 27 -2.04 -24.20 -7.05
CA GLU A 27 -2.31 -23.30 -5.92
C GLU A 27 -1.06 -22.51 -5.52
N LEU A 28 0.12 -23.16 -5.48
CA LEU A 28 1.38 -22.48 -5.20
C LEU A 28 1.72 -21.43 -6.27
N LEU A 29 1.46 -21.73 -7.54
CA LEU A 29 1.62 -20.77 -8.64
C LEU A 29 0.62 -19.63 -8.54
N TYR A 30 -0.63 -19.90 -8.16
CA TYR A 30 -1.64 -18.88 -7.92
C TYR A 30 -1.21 -17.95 -6.78
N MET A 31 -0.76 -18.49 -5.64
CA MET A 31 -0.26 -17.71 -4.51
C MET A 31 1.01 -16.93 -4.86
N ALA A 32 1.90 -17.48 -5.67
CA ALA A 32 3.11 -16.78 -6.10
C ALA A 32 2.80 -15.56 -6.98
N ASN A 33 1.71 -15.60 -7.75
CA ASN A 33 1.35 -14.56 -8.70
C ASN A 33 0.29 -13.57 -8.20
N ASN A 34 -0.35 -13.84 -7.07
CA ASN A 34 -1.39 -12.98 -6.50
C ASN A 34 -1.01 -12.43 -5.13
N ILE A 35 -1.62 -11.31 -4.76
CA ILE A 35 -1.45 -10.72 -3.43
C ILE A 35 -2.07 -11.68 -2.39
N PRO A 36 -1.31 -12.11 -1.36
CA PRO A 36 -1.86 -12.95 -0.30
C PRO A 36 -2.69 -12.10 0.67
N TYR A 37 -3.91 -11.70 0.26
CA TYR A 37 -4.78 -10.82 1.04
C TYR A 37 -5.09 -11.33 2.45
N TYR A 38 -5.07 -12.65 2.67
CA TYR A 38 -5.19 -13.21 4.02
C TYR A 38 -4.03 -12.79 4.95
N LEU A 39 -2.80 -12.67 4.44
CA LEU A 39 -1.65 -12.16 5.21
C LEU A 39 -1.76 -10.65 5.42
N VAL A 40 -2.20 -9.92 4.40
CA VAL A 40 -2.48 -8.48 4.49
C VAL A 40 -3.43 -8.23 5.67
N GLU A 41 -4.56 -8.92 5.69
CA GLU A 41 -5.57 -8.81 6.74
C GLU A 41 -5.11 -9.30 8.10
N TYR A 42 -4.37 -10.41 8.14
CA TYR A 42 -3.79 -10.93 9.37
C TYR A 42 -2.89 -9.88 10.04
N TYR A 43 -1.95 -9.30 9.29
CA TYR A 43 -1.06 -8.27 9.84
C TYR A 43 -1.79 -6.96 10.14
N PHE A 44 -2.78 -6.57 9.33
CA PHE A 44 -3.63 -5.41 9.64
C PHE A 44 -4.37 -5.60 10.97
N SER A 45 -4.93 -6.79 11.20
CA SER A 45 -5.61 -7.14 12.46
C SER A 45 -4.66 -7.14 13.65
N LYS A 46 -3.42 -7.61 13.46
CA LYS A 46 -2.38 -7.48 14.50
C LYS A 46 -2.06 -6.02 14.79
N ALA A 47 -2.01 -5.16 13.76
CA ALA A 47 -1.78 -3.74 13.95
C ALA A 47 -2.88 -3.08 14.78
N LEU A 48 -4.15 -3.40 14.52
CA LEU A 48 -5.29 -2.96 15.32
C LEU A 48 -5.14 -3.39 16.78
N ASN A 49 -4.91 -4.68 17.03
CA ASN A 49 -4.76 -5.22 18.38
C ASN A 49 -3.57 -4.59 19.14
N SER A 50 -2.42 -4.42 18.47
CA SER A 50 -1.28 -3.74 19.07
C SER A 50 -1.59 -2.27 19.39
N ALA A 51 -2.35 -1.57 18.55
CA ALA A 51 -2.77 -0.19 18.81
C ALA A 51 -3.70 -0.09 20.03
N GLU A 52 -4.68 -1.00 20.15
CA GLU A 52 -5.57 -1.09 21.31
C GLU A 52 -4.81 -1.34 22.63
N MET A 53 -3.70 -2.07 22.55
CA MET A 53 -2.80 -2.31 23.68
C MET A 53 -1.80 -1.17 23.95
N ASN A 54 -1.94 -0.01 23.28
CA ASN A 54 -0.99 1.11 23.33
C ASN A 54 0.44 0.74 22.92
N ARG A 55 0.60 -0.25 22.04
CA ARG A 55 1.90 -0.69 21.49
C ARG A 55 2.10 -0.11 20.10
N GLY A 56 2.29 1.21 20.03
CA GLY A 56 2.40 1.97 18.79
C GLY A 56 3.45 1.43 17.81
N THR A 57 4.67 1.18 18.28
CA THR A 57 5.76 0.65 17.45
C THR A 57 5.41 -0.72 16.83
N GLU A 58 4.79 -1.61 17.61
CA GLU A 58 4.37 -2.93 17.12
C GLU A 58 3.21 -2.80 16.11
N SER A 59 2.30 -1.85 16.34
CA SER A 59 1.21 -1.55 15.40
C SER A 59 1.75 -1.10 14.04
N ILE A 60 2.68 -0.12 14.05
CA ILE A 60 3.32 0.40 12.83
C ILE A 60 4.10 -0.68 12.09
N ASP A 61 4.87 -1.51 12.80
CA ASP A 61 5.60 -2.63 12.20
C ASP A 61 4.66 -3.63 11.52
N ASN A 62 3.51 -3.94 12.14
CA ASN A 62 2.49 -4.78 11.52
C ASN A 62 1.81 -4.12 10.31
N LEU A 63 1.59 -2.80 10.31
CA LEU A 63 1.10 -2.07 9.13
C LEU A 63 2.07 -2.17 7.95
N PHE A 64 3.38 -2.02 8.20
CA PHE A 64 4.39 -2.18 7.17
C PHE A 64 4.48 -3.62 6.66
N LYS A 65 4.37 -4.62 7.54
CA LYS A 65 4.28 -6.03 7.12
C LYS A 65 3.07 -6.27 6.23
N SER A 66 1.91 -5.71 6.58
CA SER A 66 0.69 -5.79 5.78
C SER A 66 0.87 -5.15 4.40
N ALA A 67 1.37 -3.92 4.34
CA ALA A 67 1.64 -3.19 3.11
C ALA A 67 2.66 -3.89 2.20
N ASN A 68 3.70 -4.50 2.79
CA ASN A 68 4.78 -5.09 2.02
C ASN A 68 4.32 -6.22 1.09
N PHE A 69 3.26 -6.95 1.42
CA PHE A 69 2.69 -7.96 0.51
C PHE A 69 2.12 -7.34 -0.76
N ILE A 70 1.48 -6.17 -0.65
CA ILE A 70 0.94 -5.43 -1.80
C ILE A 70 2.08 -4.78 -2.58
N ILE A 71 2.99 -4.10 -1.87
CA ILE A 71 4.13 -3.39 -2.48
C ILE A 71 5.05 -4.36 -3.23
N SER A 72 5.35 -5.52 -2.66
CA SER A 72 6.17 -6.56 -3.32
C SER A 72 5.49 -7.12 -4.57
N ASN A 73 4.16 -7.14 -4.61
CA ASN A 73 3.44 -7.50 -5.82
C ASN A 73 3.54 -6.39 -6.87
N ASN A 74 3.31 -5.14 -6.46
CA ASN A 74 3.35 -3.98 -7.35
C ASN A 74 4.76 -3.71 -7.89
N SER A 75 5.83 -4.02 -7.16
CA SER A 75 7.20 -3.85 -7.65
C SER A 75 7.52 -4.72 -8.86
N ARG A 76 6.84 -5.85 -9.03
CA ARG A 76 6.92 -6.66 -10.25
C ARG A 76 6.25 -5.99 -11.44
N LYS A 77 5.18 -5.23 -11.19
CA LYS A 77 4.41 -4.51 -12.21
C LYS A 77 5.02 -3.15 -12.57
N TYR A 78 5.65 -2.49 -11.61
CA TYR A 78 6.25 -1.16 -11.74
C TYR A 78 7.71 -1.14 -11.24
N PRO A 79 8.62 -1.95 -11.83
CA PRO A 79 9.99 -2.12 -11.31
C PRO A 79 10.85 -0.85 -11.38
N ASP A 80 10.55 0.06 -12.30
CA ASP A 80 11.24 1.36 -12.42
C ASP A 80 10.80 2.38 -11.36
N PHE A 81 9.65 2.13 -10.71
CA PHE A 81 9.05 3.04 -9.74
C PHE A 81 9.16 2.51 -8.30
N ILE A 82 8.95 1.20 -8.12
CA ILE A 82 8.94 0.56 -6.80
C ILE A 82 10.15 -0.38 -6.73
N PRO A 83 11.07 -0.16 -5.77
CA PRO A 83 12.20 -1.05 -5.62
C PRO A 83 11.73 -2.46 -5.21
N PRO A 84 12.44 -3.53 -5.64
CA PRO A 84 12.07 -4.91 -5.31
C PRO A 84 12.15 -5.22 -3.81
N LYS A 85 12.84 -4.37 -3.03
CA LYS A 85 12.91 -4.42 -1.57
C LYS A 85 12.57 -3.04 -1.03
N TYR A 86 11.39 -2.89 -0.45
CA TYR A 86 10.94 -1.67 0.22
C TYR A 86 10.61 -1.99 1.68
N TYR A 87 11.43 -1.50 2.60
CA TYR A 87 11.29 -1.74 4.04
C TYR A 87 11.59 -0.45 4.80
N PRO A 88 10.70 0.56 4.73
CA PRO A 88 10.87 1.75 5.54
C PRO A 88 10.76 1.34 7.00
N LYS A 89 11.78 1.72 7.78
CA LYS A 89 11.79 1.52 9.23
C LYS A 89 11.47 2.85 9.87
N ILE A 90 10.20 3.03 10.21
CA ILE A 90 9.72 4.24 10.87
C ILE A 90 9.69 4.00 12.37
N SER A 91 10.36 4.89 13.10
CA SER A 91 10.19 5.03 14.56
C SER A 91 10.12 6.52 14.85
N ASN A 92 8.93 6.95 15.27
CA ASN A 92 8.65 8.32 15.64
C ASN A 92 7.62 8.27 16.76
N SER A 93 7.96 8.83 17.93
CA SER A 93 7.15 8.72 19.13
C SER A 93 5.75 9.31 18.99
N GLU A 94 5.59 10.33 18.16
CA GLU A 94 4.28 10.94 17.94
C GLU A 94 3.38 10.06 17.08
N ILE A 95 3.91 9.48 16.01
CA ILE A 95 3.20 8.49 15.20
C ILE A 95 2.85 7.26 16.03
N GLU A 96 3.76 6.80 16.89
CA GLU A 96 3.50 5.68 17.81
C GLU A 96 2.34 5.97 18.77
N VAL A 97 2.17 7.22 19.21
CA VAL A 97 1.02 7.62 20.06
C VAL A 97 -0.26 7.81 19.23
N LYS A 98 -0.15 8.32 18.00
CA LYS A 98 -1.29 8.67 17.15
C LYS A 98 -1.84 7.55 16.28
N VAL A 99 -1.10 6.44 16.12
CA VAL A 99 -1.52 5.33 15.25
C VAL A 99 -2.88 4.74 15.64
N ALA A 100 -3.19 4.65 16.94
CA ALA A 100 -4.49 4.16 17.40
C ALA A 100 -5.64 5.07 16.97
N GLU A 101 -5.48 6.39 17.13
CA GLU A 101 -6.48 7.38 16.70
C GLU A 101 -6.69 7.33 15.18
N VAL A 102 -5.62 7.14 14.40
CA VAL A 102 -5.73 7.00 12.95
C VAL A 102 -6.50 5.74 12.59
N LEU A 103 -6.15 4.59 13.18
CA LEU A 103 -6.76 3.30 12.89
C LEU A 103 -8.25 3.25 13.27
N GLU A 104 -8.65 3.87 14.37
CA GLU A 104 -10.06 3.95 14.80
C GLU A 104 -10.95 4.61 13.72
N LYS A 105 -10.41 5.56 12.96
CA LYS A 105 -11.13 6.29 11.91
C LYS A 105 -11.12 5.57 10.55
N ILE A 106 -10.57 4.36 10.45
CA ILE A 106 -10.50 3.59 9.20
C ILE A 106 -11.66 2.60 9.14
N PRO A 107 -12.59 2.73 8.19
CA PRO A 107 -13.69 1.78 8.06
C PRO A 107 -13.20 0.40 7.67
N ILE A 108 -13.64 -0.62 8.40
CA ILE A 108 -13.30 -2.03 8.10
C ILE A 108 -14.01 -2.51 6.83
N SER A 109 -15.09 -1.84 6.42
CA SER A 109 -15.91 -2.19 5.25
C SER A 109 -15.25 -1.95 3.90
N ILE A 110 -14.18 -1.15 3.84
CA ILE A 110 -13.46 -0.91 2.59
C ILE A 110 -12.36 -1.96 2.40
N ASP A 111 -11.95 -2.16 1.15
CA ASP A 111 -10.99 -3.20 0.81
C ASP A 111 -9.62 -2.97 1.50
N PRO A 112 -8.81 -4.04 1.65
CA PRO A 112 -7.55 -3.96 2.40
C PRO A 112 -6.55 -2.98 1.81
N THR A 113 -6.51 -2.84 0.48
CA THR A 113 -5.60 -1.92 -0.22
C THR A 113 -5.97 -0.49 0.13
N SER A 114 -7.25 -0.13 -0.02
CA SER A 114 -7.76 1.21 0.31
C SER A 114 -7.58 1.57 1.78
N ARG A 115 -7.79 0.62 2.71
CA ARG A 115 -7.51 0.83 4.14
C ARG A 115 -6.07 1.23 4.39
N LEU A 116 -5.11 0.47 3.84
CA LEU A 116 -3.70 0.74 4.05
C LEU A 116 -3.30 2.09 3.46
N ILE A 117 -3.79 2.44 2.26
CA ILE A 117 -3.55 3.75 1.65
C ILE A 117 -4.02 4.87 2.60
N LEU A 118 -5.24 4.78 3.12
CA LEU A 118 -5.77 5.78 4.06
C LEU A 118 -4.97 5.86 5.35
N VAL A 119 -4.55 4.72 5.89
CA VAL A 119 -3.71 4.68 7.09
C VAL A 119 -2.40 5.43 6.85
N PHE A 120 -1.64 5.05 5.81
CA PHE A 120 -0.37 5.70 5.53
C PHE A 120 -0.53 7.17 5.14
N TYR A 121 -1.58 7.51 4.40
CA TYR A 121 -1.93 8.90 4.10
C TYR A 121 -2.14 9.72 5.38
N ARG A 122 -2.99 9.25 6.29
CA ARG A 122 -3.33 9.96 7.53
C ARG A 122 -2.20 9.98 8.54
N LEU A 123 -1.39 8.91 8.64
CA LEU A 123 -0.16 8.97 9.43
C LEU A 123 0.82 10.01 8.84
N GLY A 124 0.89 10.13 7.51
CA GLY A 124 1.67 11.18 6.86
C GLY A 124 1.16 12.59 7.16
N LEU A 125 -0.16 12.77 7.26
CA LEU A 125 -0.76 14.03 7.74
C LEU A 125 -0.36 14.35 9.18
N VAL A 126 -0.37 13.34 10.07
CA VAL A 126 0.12 13.50 11.44
C VAL A 126 1.57 13.96 11.42
N ALA A 127 2.47 13.22 10.74
CA ALA A 127 3.89 13.57 10.65
C ALA A 127 4.12 14.99 10.09
N SER A 128 3.39 15.36 9.04
CA SER A 128 3.48 16.70 8.47
C SER A 128 3.03 17.79 9.44
N SER A 129 1.99 17.54 10.24
CA SER A 129 1.50 18.50 11.25
C SER A 129 2.51 18.70 12.39
N SER A 130 3.31 17.67 12.67
CA SER A 130 4.41 17.66 13.65
C SER A 130 5.71 18.25 13.10
N SER A 131 5.69 18.82 11.89
CA SER A 131 6.86 19.33 11.16
C SER A 131 7.91 18.27 10.79
N ASP A 132 7.58 16.97 10.86
CA ASP A 132 8.41 15.88 10.36
C ASP A 132 8.05 15.55 8.91
N ALA A 133 8.41 16.47 8.02
CA ALA A 133 8.08 16.34 6.61
C ALA A 133 8.83 15.19 5.92
N SER A 134 10.02 14.80 6.40
CA SER A 134 10.73 13.63 5.87
C SER A 134 9.91 12.36 6.09
N LEU A 135 9.37 12.22 7.29
CA LEU A 135 8.52 11.09 7.64
C LEU A 135 7.19 11.11 6.88
N ALA A 136 6.58 12.28 6.70
CA ALA A 136 5.37 12.42 5.89
C ALA A 136 5.59 11.92 4.46
N LEU A 137 6.72 12.28 3.84
CA LEU A 137 7.10 11.83 2.50
C LEU A 137 7.31 10.31 2.43
N GLU A 138 7.93 9.69 3.44
CA GLU A 138 8.09 8.23 3.49
C GLU A 138 6.75 7.49 3.61
N LEU A 139 5.84 8.02 4.45
CA LEU A 139 4.51 7.45 4.64
C LEU A 139 3.66 7.58 3.37
N TRP A 140 3.67 8.75 2.71
CA TRP A 140 2.96 8.92 1.44
C TRP A 140 3.61 8.14 0.30
N GLN A 141 4.93 7.99 0.29
CA GLN A 141 5.59 7.10 -0.65
C GLN A 141 5.11 5.66 -0.46
N THR A 142 4.97 5.20 0.78
CA THR A 142 4.37 3.88 1.08
C THR A 142 2.97 3.77 0.48
N ALA A 143 2.11 4.78 0.68
CA ALA A 143 0.77 4.81 0.09
C ALA A 143 0.82 4.76 -1.45
N SER A 144 1.74 5.49 -2.08
CA SER A 144 1.95 5.48 -3.54
C SER A 144 2.48 4.14 -4.05
N TYR A 145 3.17 3.35 -3.23
CA TYR A 145 3.63 2.02 -3.61
C TYR A 145 2.54 0.96 -3.45
N ILE A 146 1.60 1.16 -2.53
CA ILE A 146 0.40 0.32 -2.38
C ILE A 146 -0.54 0.50 -3.58
N ASP A 147 -0.71 1.73 -4.06
CA ASP A 147 -1.38 2.01 -5.33
C ASP A 147 -0.65 3.11 -6.12
N PRO A 148 0.22 2.72 -7.07
CA PRO A 148 0.90 3.66 -7.95
C PRO A 148 -0.04 4.44 -8.85
N GLU A 149 -1.23 3.92 -9.12
CA GLU A 149 -2.17 4.54 -10.04
C GLU A 149 -3.06 5.59 -9.34
N LEU A 150 -2.88 5.79 -8.02
CA LEU A 150 -3.60 6.79 -7.24
C LEU A 150 -2.90 8.16 -7.26
N SER A 151 -3.25 8.96 -8.27
CA SER A 151 -2.72 10.32 -8.49
C SER A 151 -2.75 11.25 -7.27
N HIS A 152 -3.77 11.14 -6.41
CA HIS A 152 -3.98 11.97 -5.23
C HIS A 152 -2.74 11.98 -4.31
N ILE A 153 -2.08 10.84 -4.11
CA ILE A 153 -0.90 10.76 -3.24
C ILE A 153 0.29 11.53 -3.82
N TYR A 154 0.47 11.50 -5.14
CA TYR A 154 1.51 12.28 -5.84
C TYR A 154 1.25 13.77 -5.71
N VAL A 155 -0.01 14.17 -5.85
CA VAL A 155 -0.41 15.57 -5.70
C VAL A 155 -0.18 16.07 -4.26
N GLU A 156 -0.52 15.27 -3.25
CA GLU A 156 -0.24 15.61 -1.85
C GLU A 156 1.27 15.80 -1.61
N THR A 157 2.08 14.85 -2.09
CA THR A 157 3.55 14.88 -1.99
C THR A 157 4.13 16.10 -2.69
N ALA A 158 3.62 16.44 -3.89
CA ALA A 158 4.05 17.60 -4.66
C ALA A 158 3.72 18.92 -3.93
N ASN A 159 2.56 19.02 -3.28
CA ASN A 159 2.19 20.19 -2.48
C ASN A 159 3.09 20.37 -1.26
N LEU A 160 3.43 19.30 -0.55
CA LEU A 160 4.38 19.40 0.56
C LEU A 160 5.74 19.91 0.09
N PHE A 161 6.24 19.45 -1.06
CA PHE A 161 7.48 19.99 -1.62
C PHE A 161 7.37 21.49 -1.98
N LEU A 162 6.23 21.96 -2.50
CA LEU A 162 6.01 23.39 -2.75
C LEU A 162 6.00 24.21 -1.47
N ILE A 163 5.33 23.72 -0.42
CA ILE A 163 5.29 24.36 0.90
C ILE A 163 6.71 24.47 1.50
N GLN A 164 7.57 23.48 1.24
CA GLN A 164 8.98 23.51 1.62
C GLN A 164 9.86 24.37 0.70
N GLY A 165 9.30 25.01 -0.33
CA GLY A 165 10.04 25.79 -1.32
C GLY A 165 10.80 24.95 -2.35
N ASN A 166 10.61 23.64 -2.38
CA ASN A 166 11.29 22.73 -3.31
C ASN A 166 10.45 22.48 -4.57
N SER A 167 10.40 23.49 -5.44
CA SER A 167 9.63 23.39 -6.69
C SER A 167 10.15 22.28 -7.60
N GLU A 168 11.47 22.09 -7.70
CA GLU A 168 12.07 21.06 -8.56
C GLU A 168 11.57 19.66 -8.21
N LYS A 169 11.59 19.28 -6.93
CA LYS A 169 11.06 17.99 -6.48
C LYS A 169 9.55 17.87 -6.68
N SER A 170 8.80 18.96 -6.53
CA SER A 170 7.37 18.97 -6.83
C SER A 170 7.10 18.60 -8.30
N TYR A 171 7.84 19.20 -9.24
CA TYR A 171 7.75 18.85 -10.66
C TYR A 171 8.19 17.41 -10.92
N GLU A 172 9.24 16.91 -10.26
CA GLU A 172 9.70 15.53 -10.40
C GLU A 172 8.61 14.51 -10.02
N VAL A 173 7.93 14.75 -8.89
CA VAL A 173 6.83 13.89 -8.41
C VAL A 173 5.67 13.86 -9.42
N ILE A 174 5.25 15.04 -9.90
CA ILE A 174 4.16 15.14 -10.87
C ILE A 174 4.55 14.53 -12.22
N ASN A 175 5.79 14.72 -12.67
CA ASN A 175 6.31 14.07 -13.87
C ASN A 175 6.34 12.55 -13.75
N THR A 176 6.66 12.03 -12.56
CA THR A 176 6.61 10.59 -12.28
C THR A 176 5.18 10.08 -12.34
N CYS A 177 4.22 10.79 -11.73
CA CYS A 177 2.81 10.46 -11.83
C CYS A 177 2.31 10.40 -13.28
N MET A 178 2.73 11.35 -14.13
CA MET A 178 2.32 11.39 -15.55
C MET A 178 2.88 10.25 -16.41
N LYS A 179 3.88 9.50 -15.93
CA LYS A 179 4.40 8.30 -16.61
C LYS A 179 3.53 7.06 -16.39
N LEU A 180 2.64 7.07 -15.40
CA LEU A 180 1.76 5.96 -15.06
C LEU A 180 0.46 6.04 -15.88
N MET A 181 -0.18 4.89 -16.16
CA MET A 181 -1.22 4.83 -17.19
C MET A 181 -2.54 5.50 -16.79
N SER A 182 -3.00 5.29 -15.56
CA SER A 182 -4.28 5.77 -15.03
C SER A 182 -4.21 7.18 -14.42
N PRO A 183 -3.20 7.55 -13.58
CA PRO A 183 -3.21 8.82 -12.87
C PRO A 183 -2.79 9.99 -13.77
N LYS A 184 -2.31 9.72 -15.00
CA LYS A 184 -1.75 10.71 -15.91
C LYS A 184 -2.63 11.94 -16.08
N LYS A 185 -3.92 11.76 -16.38
CA LYS A 185 -4.83 12.89 -16.61
C LYS A 185 -4.98 13.78 -15.37
N HIS A 186 -5.18 13.20 -14.19
CA HIS A 186 -5.31 13.99 -12.96
C HIS A 186 -4.03 14.78 -12.65
N CYS A 187 -2.87 14.18 -12.87
CA CYS A 187 -1.59 14.86 -12.67
C CYS A 187 -1.26 15.90 -13.76
N GLU A 188 -1.69 15.70 -15.01
CA GLU A 188 -1.64 16.72 -16.06
C GLU A 188 -2.53 17.92 -15.71
N ASP A 189 -3.77 17.65 -15.28
CA ASP A 189 -4.72 18.69 -14.87
C ASP A 189 -4.20 19.47 -13.66
N TYR A 190 -3.65 18.78 -12.65
CA TYR A 190 -3.00 19.41 -11.51
C TYR A 190 -1.81 20.28 -11.94
N LYS A 191 -0.95 19.78 -12.82
CA LYS A 191 0.21 20.51 -13.32
C LYS A 191 -0.22 21.81 -14.00
N ALA A 192 -1.11 21.72 -14.98
CA ALA A 192 -1.51 22.85 -15.81
C ALA A 192 -2.32 23.90 -15.04
N ASN A 193 -3.13 23.48 -14.08
CA ASN A 193 -4.06 24.37 -13.40
C ASN A 193 -3.56 24.92 -12.08
N LEU A 194 -2.65 24.22 -11.40
CA LEU A 194 -2.14 24.62 -10.09
C LEU A 194 -0.63 24.87 -10.14
N LEU A 195 0.17 23.83 -10.45
CA LEU A 195 1.63 23.89 -10.35
C LEU A 195 2.26 24.96 -11.25
N ASP A 196 1.91 24.97 -12.54
CA ASP A 196 2.44 25.94 -13.51
C ASP A 196 1.97 27.38 -13.22
N LYS A 197 0.90 27.54 -12.44
CA LYS A 197 0.36 28.83 -12.01
C LYS A 197 0.86 29.27 -10.63
N GLY A 198 1.70 28.47 -9.97
CA GLY A 198 2.21 28.74 -8.63
C GLY A 198 1.16 28.69 -7.52
N VAL A 199 0.04 27.98 -7.75
CA VAL A 199 -0.97 27.76 -6.71
C VAL A 199 -0.49 26.67 -5.78
N ILE A 200 -0.45 26.96 -4.48
CA ILE A 200 -0.02 26.02 -3.44
C ILE A 200 -1.25 25.63 -2.63
N GLU A 201 -1.59 24.33 -2.64
CA GLU A 201 -2.61 23.78 -1.76
C GLU A 201 -1.99 23.38 -0.42
N LYS A 202 -2.78 23.51 0.65
CA LYS A 202 -2.35 23.07 1.98
C LYS A 202 -2.29 21.54 2.05
N VAL A 203 -1.41 21.01 2.89
CA VAL A 203 -1.40 19.58 3.21
C VAL A 203 -2.75 19.15 3.82
N GLY A 204 -3.23 17.97 3.43
CA GLY A 204 -4.48 17.37 3.89
C GLY A 204 -5.72 17.80 3.10
N PHE A 205 -5.56 18.55 2.01
CA PHE A 205 -6.70 18.97 1.21
C PHE A 205 -7.44 17.80 0.56
N LEU A 206 -6.74 16.67 0.33
CA LEU A 206 -7.28 15.47 -0.31
C LEU A 206 -7.97 14.50 0.64
N ASP A 207 -7.90 14.68 1.97
CA ASP A 207 -8.50 13.72 2.91
C ASP A 207 -10.01 13.53 2.64
N ARG A 208 -10.71 14.63 2.34
CA ARG A 208 -12.14 14.59 1.97
C ARG A 208 -12.38 13.89 0.63
N GLU A 209 -11.49 14.07 -0.34
CA GLU A 209 -11.62 13.44 -1.66
C GLU A 209 -11.36 11.93 -1.57
N LEU A 210 -10.36 11.53 -0.80
CA LEU A 210 -10.07 10.12 -0.53
C LEU A 210 -11.23 9.46 0.24
N ASN A 211 -11.80 10.11 1.24
CA ASN A 211 -12.98 9.58 1.94
C ASN A 211 -14.15 9.38 0.96
N LYS A 212 -14.42 10.35 0.09
CA LYS A 212 -15.45 10.25 -0.95
C LYS A 212 -15.16 9.12 -1.95
N LEU A 213 -13.89 8.99 -2.38
CA LEU A 213 -13.46 7.94 -3.32
C LEU A 213 -13.75 6.54 -2.77
N TYR A 214 -13.59 6.37 -1.45
CA TYR A 214 -13.82 5.09 -0.76
C TYR A 214 -15.22 4.96 -0.16
N GLY A 215 -16.12 5.93 -0.38
CA GLY A 215 -17.50 5.87 0.09
C GLY A 215 -17.66 5.97 1.61
N ILE A 216 -16.81 6.76 2.26
CA ILE A 216 -16.72 6.98 3.71
C ILE A 216 -17.32 8.32 4.10
#